data_AF-A0A497KVU6-F1
#
_entry.id   AF-A0A497KVU6-F1
#
_cell.length_a   1.000
_cell.length_b   1.000
_cell.length_c   1.000
_cell.angle_alpha   90.00
_cell.angle_beta   90.00
_cell.angle_gamma   90.00
#
_symmetry.space_group_name_H-M   'P 1'
#
loop_
_entity.id
_entity.type
_entity.pdbx_description
1 polymer ?
#
loop_
_entity_poly.entity_id
_entity_poly.type
_entity_poly.pdbx_seq_one_letter_code
_entity_poly.pdbx_strand_id
1 'polypeptide(L)' 'FIKEGKIVTFSKLIRGLEKLEQIRNFIILLFLAHRKKISLWQKEDSDEIFITLGEDTPDGSFK' A
#
# COMPACT_ATOMS: atom_id res chain seq x y z
N PHE A 1 -18.03 -2.21 -4.80
CA PHE A 1 -18.09 -2.43 -3.34
C PHE A 1 -16.68 -2.44 -2.80
N ILE A 2 -16.23 -1.32 -2.22
CA ILE A 2 -14.96 -1.29 -1.50
C ILE A 2 -15.27 -1.92 -0.15
N LYS A 3 -15.09 -3.25 -0.03
CA LYS A 3 -15.04 -3.90 1.28
C LYS A 3 -13.96 -3.18 2.09
N GLU A 4 -14.20 -2.95 3.38
CA GLU A 4 -13.33 -2.24 4.33
C GLU A 4 -11.98 -2.96 4.61
N GLY A 5 -11.33 -3.48 3.57
CA GLY A 5 -9.93 -3.88 3.60
C GLY A 5 -9.09 -2.63 3.76
N LYS A 6 -8.76 -2.30 5.01
CA LYS A 6 -7.93 -1.18 5.49
C LYS A 6 -7.08 -0.51 4.40
N ILE A 7 -7.61 0.59 3.85
CA ILE A 7 -6.86 1.46 2.93
C ILE A 7 -5.85 2.25 3.78
N VAL A 8 -4.56 2.16 3.43
CA VAL A 8 -3.49 2.92 4.09
C VAL A 8 -2.89 3.90 3.09
N THR A 9 -2.53 5.11 3.51
CA THR A 9 -1.84 6.07 2.65
C THR A 9 -0.33 6.01 2.89
N PHE A 10 0.46 6.24 1.83
CA PHE A 10 1.91 6.24 1.93
C PHE A 10 2.40 7.32 2.90
N SER A 11 1.82 8.52 2.87
CA SER A 11 2.14 9.61 3.81
C SER A 11 1.98 9.22 5.29
N LYS A 12 0.99 8.38 5.61
CA LYS A 12 0.80 7.84 6.97
C LYS A 12 1.82 6.77 7.31
N LEU A 13 2.19 5.94 6.34
CA LEU A 13 3.16 4.85 6.53
C LEU A 13 4.58 5.36 6.81
N ILE A 14 4.98 6.46 6.15
CA ILE A 14 6.34 6.99 6.22
C ILE A 14 6.51 8.16 7.21
N ARG A 15 5.45 8.50 7.97
CA ARG A 15 5.49 9.62 8.91
C ARG A 15 6.57 9.41 9.97
N GLY A 16 7.46 10.39 10.11
CA GLY A 16 8.54 10.37 11.10
C GLY A 16 9.79 9.60 10.68
N LEU A 17 9.83 9.04 9.47
CA LEU A 17 11.00 8.36 8.92
C LEU A 17 11.95 9.35 8.22
N GLU A 18 13.24 9.03 8.21
CA GLU A 18 14.23 9.79 7.45
C GLU A 18 14.09 9.55 5.95
N LYS A 19 14.52 10.50 5.12
CA LYS A 19 14.34 10.46 3.66
C LYS A 19 14.81 9.15 3.01
N LEU A 20 15.93 8.58 3.46
CA LEU A 20 16.42 7.30 2.93
C LEU A 20 15.50 6.13 3.27
N GLU A 21 14.91 6.12 4.47
CA GLU A 21 13.96 5.10 4.90
C GLU A 21 12.65 5.21 4.13
N GLN A 22 12.20 6.44 3.84
CA GLN A 22 11.02 6.68 2.99
C GLN A 22 11.24 6.11 1.59
N ILE A 23 12.39 6.37 0.97
CA ILE A 23 12.76 5.85 -0.36
C ILE A 23 12.84 4.31 -0.33
N ARG A 24 13.49 3.75 0.70
CA ARG A 24 13.58 2.29 0.87
C ARG A 24 12.19 1.66 0.98
N ASN A 25 11.31 2.23 1.80
CA ASN A 25 9.95 1.73 1.96
C ASN A 25 9.13 1.84 0.68
N PHE A 26 9.30 2.93 -0.08
CA PHE A 26 8.67 3.08 -1.39
C PHE A 26 9.09 1.95 -2.35
N ILE A 27 10.39 1.69 -2.47
CA ILE A 27 10.92 0.60 -3.31
C ILE A 27 10.36 -0.76 -2.88
N ILE A 28 10.28 -1.03 -1.57
CA ILE A 28 9.70 -2.27 -1.05
C ILE A 28 8.22 -2.41 -1.45
N LEU A 29 7.44 -1.33 -1.36
CA LEU A 29 6.04 -1.33 -1.77
C LEU A 29 5.88 -1.64 -3.26
N LEU A 30 6.75 -1.10 -4.13
CA LEU A 30 6.75 -1.43 -5.56
C LEU A 30 6.99 -2.93 -5.80
N PHE A 31 7.92 -3.55 -5.06
CA PHE A 31 8.15 -4.99 -5.14
C PHE A 31 6.96 -5.81 -4.62
N LEU A 32 6.31 -5.37 -3.54
CA LEU A 32 5.13 -6.04 -3.00
C LEU A 32 3.94 -5.97 -3.97
N ALA A 33 3.77 -4.83 -4.62
CA ALA A 33 2.74 -4.63 -5.64
C ALA A 33 3.01 -5.50 -6.87
N HIS A 34 4.26 -5.56 -7.33
CA HIS A 34 4.66 -6.44 -8.42
C HIS A 34 4.39 -7.92 -8.12
N ARG A 35 4.52 -8.33 -6.85
CA ARG A 35 4.19 -9.68 -6.36
C ARG A 35 2.71 -9.89 -6.04
N LYS A 36 1.83 -8.95 -6.41
CA LYS A 36 0.37 -8.98 -6.15
C LYS A 36 -0.01 -9.12 -4.67
N LYS A 37 0.90 -8.74 -3.74
CA LYS A 37 0.62 -8.77 -2.30
C LYS A 37 -0.17 -7.55 -1.84
N ILE A 38 -0.02 -6.44 -2.55
CA ILE A 38 -0.73 -5.19 -2.35
C ILE A 38 -1.09 -4.58 -3.71
N SER A 39 -2.02 -3.64 -3.73
CA SER A 39 -2.25 -2.76 -4.87
C SER A 39 -1.98 -1.30 -4.48
N LEU A 40 -1.33 -0.57 -5.39
CA LEU A 40 -1.02 0.85 -5.25
C LEU A 40 -1.91 1.65 -6.20
N TRP A 41 -2.53 2.70 -5.69
CA TRP A 41 -3.37 3.61 -6.46
C TRP A 41 -2.95 5.05 -6.20
N GLN A 42 -2.87 5.85 -7.27
CA GLN A 42 -2.62 7.28 -7.19
C GLN A 42 -3.70 7.99 -8.00
N LYS A 43 -4.22 9.11 -7.46
CA LYS A 43 -5.16 9.95 -8.21
C LYS A 43 -4.36 10.91 -9.10
N GLU A 44 -4.88 11.18 -10.29
CA GLU A 44 -4.22 12.02 -11.30
C GLU A 44 -3.80 13.40 -10.76
N ASP A 45 -4.60 13.99 -9.86
CA ASP A 45 -4.33 15.29 -9.24
C ASP A 45 -3.71 15.20 -7.83
N SER A 46 -3.09 14.07 -7.47
CA SER A 46 -2.55 13.88 -6.11
C SER A 46 -1.24 13.10 -6.08
N ASP A 47 -0.28 13.65 -5.33
CA ASP A 47 0.96 12.95 -4.97
C ASP A 47 0.74 11.84 -3.91
N GLU A 48 -0.49 11.68 -3.40
CA GLU A 48 -0.81 10.68 -2.40
C GLU A 48 -1.01 9.30 -3.02
N ILE A 49 -0.33 8.31 -2.44
CA ILE A 49 -0.40 6.92 -2.86
C ILE A 49 -1.23 6.13 -1.85
N PHE A 50 -2.28 5.49 -2.32
CA PHE A 50 -3.16 4.60 -1.56
C PHE A 50 -2.68 3.16 -1.72
N ILE A 51 -2.65 2.45 -0.60
CA ILE A 51 -2.18 1.06 -0.48
C ILE A 51 -3.35 0.21 -0.03
N THR A 52 -3.60 -0.88 -0.74
CA THR A 52 -4.65 -1.87 -0.45
C THR A 52 -4.08 -3.28 -0.49
N LEU A 53 -4.71 -4.24 0.17
CA LEU A 53 -4.29 -5.65 0.10
C LEU A 53 -4.56 -6.23 -1.29
N GLY A 54 -3.66 -7.10 -1.75
CA GLY A 54 -3.83 -7.83 -3.02
C GLY A 54 -4.78 -9.02 -2.87
N GLU A 55 -5.41 -9.43 -3.97
CA GLU A 55 -6.41 -10.51 -4.01
C GLU A 55 -5.85 -11.89 -3.61
N ASP A 56 -4.52 -12.07 -3.68
CA ASP A 56 -3.82 -13.32 -3.38
C ASP A 56 -3.33 -13.44 -1.92
N THR A 57 -3.67 -12.49 -1.04
CA THR A 57 -3.50 -12.74 0.40
C THR A 57 -4.61 -13.70 0.81
N PRO A 58 -4.31 -14.89 1.37
CA PRO A 58 -5.35 -15.75 1.90
C PRO A 58 -6.03 -14.95 2.99
N ASP A 59 -7.20 -14.42 2.65
CA ASP A 59 -8.15 -13.87 3.58
C ASP A 59 -8.31 -14.94 4.64
N GLY A 60 -7.87 -14.63 5.86
CA GLY A 60 -8.05 -15.51 6.99
C GLY A 60 -9.52 -15.91 7.00
N SER A 61 -9.77 -17.21 7.04
CA SER A 61 -11.09 -17.80 7.10
C SER A 61 -12.05 -16.99 7.97
N PHE A 62 -12.96 -16.26 7.36
CA PHE A 62 -14.17 -15.78 8.02
C PHE A 62 -15.36 -16.42 7.30
N LYS A 63 -15.60 -17.69 7.66
CA LYS A 63 -16.95 -18.22 7.77
C LYS A 63 -17.59 -17.66 9.02
#